data_AF-A0A816SPI3-F1
#
_entry.id   AF-A0A816SPI3-F1
#
_cell.length_a   1.000
_cell.length_b   1.000
_cell.length_c   1.000
_cell.angle_alpha   90.00
_cell.angle_beta   90.00
_cell.angle_gamma   90.00
#
_symmetry.space_group_name_H-M   'P 1'
#
loop_
_entity.id
_entity.type
_entity.pdbx_description
1 polymer ?
#
loop_
_entity_poly.entity_id
_entity_poly.type
_entity_poly.pdbx_seq_one_letter_code
_entity_poly.pdbx_strand_id
1 'polypeptide(L)'
;MTHTHPYVYMPNQVINPFLLCCICHNPFVDPVNTTDERHGCRACFMQNVSHEQPLLTSIEEKIVLDMLNGLLVYCPQCREENIRRGDLARHERESCRRALVVCEAADIKCPWRGVREDLDTHLRQCVFEPLRPAFVEVINESRQLKQRLEHLENVLNNSTQRN
;
A
#
# COMPACT_ATOMS: atom_id res chain seq x y z
N MET A 1 -4.05 23.69 7.61
CA MET A 1 -3.37 22.44 8.04
C MET A 1 -2.73 21.86 6.79
N THR A 2 -1.42 21.62 6.79
CA THR A 2 -0.66 21.15 5.62
C THR A 2 -0.93 19.66 5.40
N HIS A 3 -1.36 19.27 4.20
CA HIS A 3 -1.50 17.86 3.82
C HIS A 3 -0.16 17.11 4.02
N THR A 4 -0.24 15.87 4.53
CA THR A 4 0.94 15.01 4.76
C THR A 4 1.49 14.51 3.43
N HIS A 5 2.74 14.86 3.10
CA HIS A 5 3.42 14.30 1.93
C HIS A 5 3.86 12.85 2.20
N PRO A 6 3.58 11.91 1.29
CA PRO A 6 3.99 10.51 1.44
C PRO A 6 5.47 10.30 1.09
N TYR A 7 6.09 11.27 0.42
CA TYR A 7 7.48 11.22 0.01
C TYR A 7 8.31 12.13 0.88
N VAL A 8 9.55 11.72 1.09
CA VAL A 8 10.52 12.63 1.64
C VAL A 8 11.75 12.69 0.75
N TYR A 9 12.03 13.90 0.29
CA TYR A 9 12.98 14.18 -0.77
C TYR A 9 14.39 14.34 -0.23
N MET A 10 15.38 14.04 -1.08
CA MET A 10 16.79 14.26 -0.75
C MET A 10 17.05 15.77 -0.53
N PRO A 11 17.74 16.18 0.55
CA PRO A 11 17.85 17.59 0.96
C PRO A 11 18.61 18.46 -0.05
N ASN A 12 19.55 17.88 -0.81
CA ASN A 12 20.38 18.62 -1.77
C ASN A 12 19.94 18.42 -3.23
N GLN A 13 18.76 17.84 -3.47
CA GLN A 13 18.25 17.66 -4.82
C GLN A 13 17.71 18.98 -5.36
N VAL A 14 18.21 19.40 -6.53
CA VAL A 14 17.65 20.53 -7.27
C VAL A 14 16.35 20.07 -7.93
N ILE A 15 15.22 20.60 -7.47
CA ILE A 15 13.89 20.30 -8.01
C ILE A 15 13.45 21.49 -8.87
N ASN A 16 12.97 21.19 -10.09
CA ASN A 16 12.41 22.22 -10.96
C ASN A 16 11.21 22.91 -10.25
N PRO A 17 11.22 24.25 -10.10
CA PRO A 17 10.14 24.99 -9.46
C PRO A 17 8.75 24.74 -10.06
N PHE A 18 8.67 24.42 -11.37
CA PHE A 18 7.41 24.07 -12.05
C PHE A 18 6.82 22.72 -11.62
N LEU A 19 7.54 21.95 -10.80
CA LEU A 19 7.04 20.71 -10.18
C LEU A 19 6.51 20.93 -8.76
N LEU A 20 6.58 22.14 -8.22
CA LEU A 20 6.25 22.47 -6.84
C LEU A 20 4.84 23.03 -6.71
N CYS A 21 4.10 22.55 -5.71
CA CYS A 21 2.78 23.06 -5.38
C CYS A 21 2.84 24.49 -4.86
N CYS A 22 2.01 25.38 -5.41
CA CYS A 22 1.92 26.77 -4.98
C CYS A 22 1.37 26.97 -3.56
N ILE A 23 0.93 25.91 -2.87
CA ILE A 23 0.39 25.96 -1.50
C ILE A 23 1.40 25.36 -0.51
N CYS A 24 1.80 24.10 -0.71
CA CYS A 24 2.72 23.41 0.22
C CYS A 24 4.19 23.51 -0.15
N HIS A 25 4.52 24.09 -1.32
CA HIS A 25 5.89 24.27 -1.84
C HIS A 25 6.71 22.98 -2.00
N ASN A 26 6.05 21.82 -1.94
CA ASN A 26 6.64 20.51 -2.19
C ASN A 26 6.27 20.00 -3.58
N PRO A 27 7.04 19.04 -4.13
CA PRO A 27 6.68 18.42 -5.41
C PRO A 27 5.27 17.84 -5.39
N PHE A 28 4.55 17.94 -6.51
CA PHE A 28 3.13 17.57 -6.54
C PHE A 28 2.86 16.14 -6.11
N VAL A 29 1.82 15.95 -5.30
CA VAL A 29 1.15 14.66 -5.04
C VAL A 29 -0.23 14.75 -5.65
N ASP A 30 -0.55 13.85 -6.60
CA ASP A 30 -1.78 13.93 -7.40
C ASP A 30 -1.94 15.34 -8.02
N PRO A 31 -1.08 15.67 -9.01
CA PRO A 31 -0.99 17.02 -9.56
C PRO A 31 -2.30 17.43 -10.25
N VAL A 32 -2.75 18.64 -9.95
CA VAL A 32 -3.93 19.26 -10.57
C VAL A 32 -3.62 20.67 -11.02
N ASN A 33 -4.30 21.07 -12.09
CA ASN A 33 -4.46 22.45 -12.53
C ASN A 33 -5.83 22.97 -12.11
N THR A 34 -5.92 24.27 -11.87
CA THR A 34 -7.17 25.01 -11.68
C THR A 34 -7.50 25.82 -12.95
N THR A 35 -8.75 26.24 -13.08
CA THR A 35 -9.20 27.12 -14.17
C THR A 35 -8.55 28.51 -14.17
N ASP A 36 -7.95 28.92 -13.05
CA ASP A 36 -7.20 30.17 -12.91
C ASP A 36 -5.69 29.97 -13.03
N GLU A 37 -5.27 28.94 -13.77
CA GLU A 37 -3.87 28.65 -14.14
C GLU A 37 -2.91 28.37 -12.97
N ARG A 38 -3.45 28.06 -11.79
CA ARG A 38 -2.65 27.58 -10.66
C ARG A 38 -2.51 26.06 -10.73
N HIS A 39 -1.45 25.56 -10.10
CA HIS A 39 -1.10 24.14 -10.15
C HIS A 39 -0.53 23.68 -8.82
N GLY A 40 -0.80 22.43 -8.46
CA GLY A 40 -0.54 21.96 -7.10
C GLY A 40 -1.04 20.56 -6.80
N CYS A 41 -0.94 20.16 -5.53
CA CYS A 41 -1.48 18.89 -5.07
C CYS A 41 -3.00 18.98 -4.95
N ARG A 42 -3.75 17.96 -5.41
CA ARG A 42 -5.21 17.92 -5.27
C ARG A 42 -5.66 18.18 -3.83
N ALA A 43 -5.05 17.49 -2.87
CA ALA A 43 -5.38 17.62 -1.45
C ALA A 43 -5.17 19.05 -0.93
N CYS A 44 -4.15 19.77 -1.43
CA CYS A 44 -3.90 21.14 -1.00
C CYS A 44 -5.01 22.10 -1.46
N PHE A 45 -5.49 21.97 -2.71
CA PHE A 45 -6.62 22.77 -3.18
C PHE A 45 -7.93 22.39 -2.50
N MET A 46 -8.20 21.10 -2.31
CA MET A 46 -9.41 20.64 -1.62
C MET A 46 -9.49 21.11 -0.15
N GLN A 47 -8.35 21.26 0.53
CA GLN A 47 -8.32 21.65 1.94
C GLN A 47 -8.27 23.16 2.19
N ASN A 48 -7.76 23.95 1.23
CA ASN A 48 -7.46 25.37 1.45
C ASN A 48 -8.26 26.33 0.56
N VAL A 49 -9.15 25.83 -0.31
CA VAL A 49 -10.04 26.66 -1.12
C VAL A 49 -11.49 26.42 -0.73
N SER A 50 -12.07 27.36 0.04
CA SER A 50 -13.36 27.17 0.73
C SER A 50 -14.55 27.88 0.10
N HIS A 51 -14.35 28.86 -0.79
CA HIS A 51 -15.41 29.82 -1.14
C HIS A 51 -15.88 29.82 -2.60
N GLU A 52 -15.01 29.47 -3.54
CA GLU A 52 -15.36 29.23 -4.95
C GLU A 52 -14.53 28.01 -5.35
N GLN A 53 -15.17 26.88 -5.71
CA GLN A 53 -14.44 25.67 -6.05
C GLN A 53 -13.84 25.84 -7.46
N PRO A 54 -12.52 26.09 -7.62
CA PRO A 54 -11.92 26.01 -8.93
C PRO A 54 -12.14 24.58 -9.45
N LEU A 55 -12.55 24.47 -10.72
CA LEU A 55 -12.60 23.17 -11.35
C LEU A 55 -11.17 22.62 -11.40
N LEU A 56 -10.96 21.47 -10.76
CA LEU A 56 -9.66 20.82 -10.70
C LEU A 56 -9.54 19.81 -11.84
N THR A 57 -8.54 20.01 -12.70
CA THR A 57 -8.20 19.08 -13.78
C THR A 57 -6.90 18.38 -13.44
N SER A 58 -6.87 17.04 -13.52
CA SER A 58 -5.65 16.27 -13.30
C SER A 58 -4.59 16.60 -14.35
N ILE A 59 -3.34 16.72 -13.93
CA ILE A 59 -2.18 16.80 -14.83
C ILE A 59 -1.82 15.36 -15.21
N GLU A 60 -2.08 14.99 -16.46
CA GLU A 60 -1.83 13.64 -17.01
C GLU A 60 -0.67 13.61 -18.00
N GLU A 61 -0.04 14.77 -18.24
CA GLU A 61 1.08 14.94 -19.14
C GLU A 61 2.25 14.04 -18.70
N LYS A 62 2.50 13.01 -19.50
CA LYS A 62 3.52 11.99 -19.22
C LYS A 62 4.87 12.59 -18.85
N ILE A 63 5.31 13.66 -19.53
CA ILE A 63 6.60 14.29 -19.24
C ILE A 63 6.66 14.89 -17.83
N VAL A 64 5.57 15.49 -17.36
CA VAL A 64 5.49 16.04 -15.99
C VAL A 64 5.52 14.90 -14.97
N LEU A 65 4.74 13.84 -15.23
CA LEU A 65 4.70 12.65 -14.36
C LEU A 65 6.05 11.93 -14.31
N ASP A 66 6.73 11.78 -15.45
CA ASP A 66 8.06 11.17 -15.53
C ASP A 66 9.11 12.02 -14.79
N MET A 67 9.07 13.34 -14.92
CA MET A 67 9.92 14.25 -14.14
C MET A 67 9.69 14.14 -12.64
N LEU A 68 8.42 14.08 -12.21
CA LEU A 68 8.06 13.87 -10.81
C LEU A 68 8.55 12.52 -10.29
N ASN A 69 8.30 11.45 -11.05
CA ASN A 69 8.67 10.07 -10.69
C ASN A 69 10.19 9.85 -10.70
N GLY A 70 10.94 10.68 -11.45
CA GLY A 70 12.39 10.69 -11.48
C GLY A 70 13.06 11.34 -10.27
N LEU A 71 12.33 12.09 -9.44
CA LEU A 71 12.87 12.70 -8.23
C LEU A 71 13.35 11.63 -7.25
N LEU A 72 14.47 11.88 -6.59
CA LEU A 72 15.04 11.00 -5.57
C LEU A 72 14.42 11.26 -4.20
N VAL A 73 14.11 10.18 -3.50
CA VAL A 73 13.51 10.15 -2.17
C VAL A 73 14.26 9.16 -1.28
N TYR A 74 14.02 9.24 0.03
CA TYR A 74 14.42 8.21 0.97
C TYR A 74 13.24 7.34 1.38
N CYS A 75 13.50 6.06 1.65
CA CYS A 75 12.51 5.19 2.27
C CYS A 75 12.30 5.60 3.74
N PRO A 76 11.07 5.89 4.18
CA PRO A 76 10.81 6.27 5.57
C PRO A 76 11.05 5.11 6.56
N GLN A 77 10.97 3.86 6.09
CA GLN A 77 11.10 2.66 6.92
C GLN A 77 12.57 2.22 7.08
N CYS A 78 13.29 2.00 5.98
CA CYS A 78 14.67 1.49 6.02
C CYS A 78 15.76 2.55 5.85
N ARG A 79 15.38 3.81 5.58
CA ARG A 79 16.32 4.93 5.31
C ARG A 79 17.20 4.73 4.08
N GLU A 80 16.88 3.80 3.20
CA GLU A 80 17.56 3.67 1.91
C GLU A 80 17.34 4.94 1.08
N GLU A 81 18.44 5.48 0.55
CA GLU A 81 18.49 6.75 -0.18
C GLU A 81 18.50 6.50 -1.69
N ASN A 82 18.35 7.58 -2.47
CA ASN A 82 18.45 7.56 -3.93
C ASN A 82 17.43 6.64 -4.62
N ILE A 83 16.29 6.40 -3.98
CA ILE A 83 15.15 5.70 -4.59
C ILE A 83 14.43 6.70 -5.48
N ARG A 84 14.14 6.33 -6.74
CA ARG A 84 13.26 7.15 -7.57
C ARG A 84 11.86 7.16 -6.95
N ARG A 85 11.23 8.33 -6.88
CA ARG A 85 9.90 8.52 -6.30
C ARG A 85 8.88 7.53 -6.87
N GLY A 86 8.89 7.30 -8.18
CA GLY A 86 8.00 6.34 -8.85
C GLY A 86 8.26 4.89 -8.45
N ASP A 87 9.47 4.56 -7.99
CA ASP A 87 9.89 3.23 -7.57
C ASP A 87 9.72 2.98 -6.06
N LEU A 88 9.39 4.01 -5.25
CA LEU A 88 9.29 3.87 -3.79
C LEU A 88 8.27 2.81 -3.38
N ALA A 89 7.08 2.80 -3.99
CA ALA A 89 6.05 1.81 -3.69
C ALA A 89 6.49 0.37 -4.08
N ARG A 90 7.29 0.23 -5.14
CA ARG A 90 7.88 -1.06 -5.50
C ARG A 90 8.91 -1.50 -4.46
N HIS A 91 9.81 -0.58 -4.08
CA HIS A 91 10.78 -0.81 -3.02
C HIS A 91 10.10 -1.28 -1.71
N GLU A 92 9.09 -0.56 -1.23
CA GLU A 92 8.36 -0.90 0.00
C GLU A 92 7.78 -2.32 -0.03
N ARG A 93 7.22 -2.74 -1.17
CA ARG A 93 6.61 -4.07 -1.32
C ARG A 93 7.61 -5.19 -1.51
N GLU A 94 8.69 -4.95 -2.24
CA GLU A 94 9.52 -6.03 -2.80
C GLU A 94 10.89 -6.15 -2.12
N SER A 95 11.52 -5.03 -1.75
CA SER A 95 12.93 -5.03 -1.33
C SER A 95 13.22 -4.30 -0.02
N CYS A 96 12.26 -3.56 0.54
CA CYS A 96 12.47 -2.85 1.80
C CYS A 96 12.71 -3.82 2.95
N ARG A 97 13.90 -3.70 3.57
CA ARG A 97 14.37 -4.58 4.66
C ARG A 97 13.56 -4.42 5.95
N ARG A 98 13.02 -3.23 6.17
CA ARG A 98 12.20 -2.87 7.34
C ARG A 98 10.70 -2.99 7.07
N ALA A 99 10.28 -3.46 5.89
CA ALA A 99 8.88 -3.73 5.62
C ALA A 99 8.36 -4.83 6.53
N LEU A 100 7.17 -4.63 7.10
CA LEU A 100 6.46 -5.67 7.83
C LEU A 100 5.94 -6.72 6.86
N VAL A 101 6.40 -7.95 7.01
CA VAL A 101 6.02 -9.11 6.20
C VAL A 101 5.46 -10.21 7.08
N VAL A 102 4.74 -11.14 6.46
CA VAL A 102 4.22 -12.35 7.10
C VAL A 102 4.98 -13.56 6.59
N CYS A 103 5.01 -14.63 7.38
CA CYS A 103 5.57 -15.90 6.92
C CYS A 103 4.77 -16.47 5.73
N GLU A 104 5.42 -17.17 4.81
CA GLU A 104 4.74 -17.92 3.75
C GLU A 104 3.77 -18.98 4.31
N ALA A 105 4.06 -19.52 5.51
CA ALA A 105 3.18 -20.40 6.28
C ALA A 105 2.01 -19.70 6.99
N ALA A 106 1.77 -18.41 6.75
CA ALA A 106 0.64 -17.70 7.36
C ALA A 106 -0.72 -18.28 6.91
N ASP A 107 -0.80 -18.87 5.72
CA ASP A 107 -1.98 -19.55 5.19
C ASP A 107 -2.36 -20.79 6.03
N ILE A 108 -1.36 -21.50 6.53
CA ILE A 108 -1.49 -22.61 7.50
C ILE A 108 -1.34 -22.15 8.96
N LYS A 109 -1.61 -20.86 9.22
CA LYS A 109 -1.72 -20.27 10.57
C LYS A 109 -0.40 -20.07 11.32
N CYS A 110 0.73 -20.00 10.64
CA CYS A 110 1.94 -19.46 11.26
C CYS A 110 1.65 -18.03 11.78
N PRO A 111 1.86 -17.76 13.08
CA PRO A 111 1.54 -16.46 13.67
C PRO A 111 2.62 -15.40 13.40
N TRP A 112 3.77 -15.81 12.83
CA TRP A 112 4.91 -14.93 12.69
C TRP A 112 4.63 -13.77 11.72
N ARG A 113 4.93 -12.57 12.20
CA ARG A 113 4.90 -11.30 11.47
C ARG A 113 6.06 -10.48 11.98
N GLY A 114 6.89 -9.94 11.08
CA GLY A 114 8.11 -9.26 11.46
C GLY A 114 8.66 -8.41 10.33
N VAL A 115 9.80 -7.76 10.57
CA VAL A 115 10.51 -7.04 9.50
C VAL A 115 11.14 -8.04 8.52
N ARG A 116 11.22 -7.68 7.24
CA ARG A 116 11.75 -8.55 6.18
C ARG A 116 13.14 -9.06 6.47
N GLU A 117 14.01 -8.26 7.09
CA GLU A 117 15.35 -8.67 7.50
C GLU A 117 15.38 -9.87 8.47
N ASP A 118 14.33 -10.06 9.29
CA ASP A 118 14.22 -11.16 10.24
C ASP A 118 13.56 -12.42 9.62
N LEU A 119 13.00 -12.30 8.40
CA LEU A 119 12.26 -13.39 7.75
C LEU A 119 13.13 -14.63 7.56
N ASP A 120 14.36 -14.46 7.10
CA ASP A 120 15.26 -15.59 6.85
C ASP A 120 15.62 -16.34 8.14
N THR A 121 15.88 -15.61 9.24
CA THR A 121 16.10 -16.20 10.57
C THR A 121 14.86 -16.98 11.02
N HIS A 122 13.66 -16.43 10.81
CA HIS A 122 12.42 -17.11 11.11
C HIS A 122 12.24 -18.38 10.26
N LEU A 123 12.47 -18.33 8.94
CA LEU A 123 12.28 -19.47 8.05
C LEU A 123 13.14 -20.68 8.45
N ARG A 124 14.36 -20.47 8.95
CA ARG A 124 15.23 -21.54 9.47
C ARG A 124 14.67 -22.23 10.73
N GLN A 125 13.78 -21.57 11.46
CA GLN A 125 13.20 -22.03 12.72
C GLN A 125 11.68 -22.27 12.61
N CYS A 126 11.10 -22.05 11.43
CA CYS A 126 9.65 -22.11 11.24
C CYS A 126 9.18 -23.55 11.35
N VAL A 127 8.39 -23.85 12.38
CA VAL A 127 7.82 -25.18 12.58
C VAL A 127 6.63 -25.47 11.65
N PHE A 128 6.00 -24.43 11.12
CA PHE A 128 4.80 -24.58 10.29
C PHE A 128 5.12 -25.03 8.87
N GLU A 129 6.21 -24.52 8.28
CA GLU A 129 6.57 -24.84 6.90
C GLU A 129 6.82 -26.35 6.69
N PRO A 130 7.60 -27.05 7.53
CA PRO A 130 7.75 -28.51 7.43
C PRO A 130 6.44 -29.27 7.67
N LEU A 131 5.53 -28.72 8.47
CA LEU A 131 4.23 -29.33 8.78
C LEU A 131 3.16 -29.01 7.72
N ARG A 132 3.46 -28.20 6.71
CA ARG A 132 2.52 -27.77 5.68
C ARG A 132 1.74 -28.92 5.04
N PRO A 133 2.34 -30.06 4.65
CA PRO A 133 1.58 -31.16 4.06
C PRO A 133 0.46 -31.67 4.99
N ALA A 134 0.77 -31.88 6.27
CA ALA A 134 -0.19 -32.36 7.27
C ALA A 134 -1.26 -31.31 7.59
N PHE A 135 -0.88 -30.03 7.72
CA PHE A 135 -1.86 -28.97 7.96
C PHE A 135 -2.81 -28.75 6.78
N VAL A 136 -2.33 -28.84 5.53
CA VAL A 136 -3.18 -28.70 4.34
C VAL A 136 -4.24 -29.80 4.30
N GLU A 137 -3.87 -31.04 4.61
CA GLU A 137 -4.82 -32.16 4.72
C GLU A 137 -5.91 -31.88 5.77
N VAL A 138 -5.51 -31.55 7.00
CA VAL A 138 -6.44 -31.24 8.10
C VAL A 138 -7.34 -30.03 7.79
N ILE A 139 -6.79 -28.99 7.16
CA ILE A 139 -7.57 -27.80 6.76
C ILE A 139 -8.61 -28.16 5.70
N ASN A 140 -8.27 -29.02 4.74
CA ASN A 140 -9.21 -29.47 3.71
C ASN A 140 -10.32 -30.32 4.30
N GLU A 141 -10.00 -31.26 5.20
CA GLU A 141 -11.00 -32.05 5.92
C GLU A 141 -11.93 -31.16 6.76
N SER A 142 -11.38 -30.19 7.49
CA SER A 142 -12.17 -29.22 8.26
C SER A 142 -13.12 -28.41 7.37
N ARG A 143 -12.67 -28.04 6.17
CA ARG A 143 -13.52 -27.35 5.18
C ARG A 143 -14.67 -28.24 4.70
N GLN A 144 -14.39 -29.50 4.37
CA GLN A 144 -15.42 -30.45 3.93
C GLN A 144 -16.44 -30.73 5.04
N LEU A 145 -15.98 -30.90 6.29
CA LEU A 145 -16.84 -31.11 7.44
C LEU A 145 -17.78 -29.92 7.67
N LYS A 146 -17.27 -28.69 7.62
CA LYS A 146 -18.09 -27.47 7.75
C LYS A 146 -19.15 -27.37 6.65
N GLN A 147 -18.78 -27.66 5.40
CA GLN A 147 -19.74 -27.67 4.28
C GLN A 147 -20.85 -28.71 4.47
N ARG A 148 -20.51 -29.89 5.01
CA ARG A 148 -21.52 -30.93 5.31
C ARG A 148 -22.46 -30.50 6.43
N LEU A 149 -21.94 -29.86 7.48
CA LEU A 149 -22.77 -29.31 8.56
C LEU A 149 -23.73 -28.24 8.04
N GLU A 150 -23.23 -27.24 7.29
CA GLU A 150 -24.07 -26.20 6.69
C GLU A 150 -25.16 -26.79 5.79
N HIS A 151 -24.82 -27.82 5.00
CA HIS A 151 -25.81 -28.50 4.17
C HIS A 151 -26.91 -29.17 5.00
N LEU A 152 -26.55 -29.89 6.07
CA LEU A 152 -27.51 -30.56 6.95
C LEU A 152 -28.40 -29.56 7.68
N GLU A 153 -27.84 -28.47 8.18
CA GLU A 153 -28.59 -27.38 8.82
C GLU A 153 -29.63 -26.77 7.87
N ASN A 154 -29.24 -26.54 6.61
CA ASN A 154 -30.16 -26.05 5.58
C ASN A 154 -31.30 -27.03 5.29
N VAL A 155 -31.01 -28.34 5.22
CA VAL A 155 -32.04 -29.37 5.02
C VAL A 155 -33.02 -29.42 6.20
N LEU A 156 -32.52 -29.34 7.44
CA LEU A 156 -33.31 -29.30 8.67
C LEU A 156 -34.21 -28.06 8.72
N ASN A 157 -33.68 -26.89 8.41
CA ASN A 157 -34.45 -25.65 8.39
C ASN A 157 -35.58 -25.69 7.34
N ASN A 158 -35.29 -26.21 6.14
CA ASN A 158 -36.28 -26.34 5.07
C ASN A 158 -37.37 -27.38 5.37
N SER A 159 -37.09 -28.39 6.18
CA SER A 159 -38.08 -29.39 6.61
C SER A 159 -38.93 -28.91 7.79
N THR A 160 -38.37 -28.06 8.66
CA THR A 160 -39.09 -27.44 9.77
C THR A 160 -40.07 -26.36 9.30
N GLN A 161 -39.80 -25.69 8.17
CA GLN A 161 -40.71 -24.69 7.57
C GLN A 161 -41.87 -25.29 6.74
N ARG A 162 -41.86 -26.61 6.48
CA ARG A 162 -42.89 -27.31 5.69
C ARG A 162 -43.92 -28.06 6.52
N ASN A 163 -43.79 -28.06 7.85
CA ASN A 163 -44.78 -28.55 8.81
C ASN A 163 -45.41 -27.38 9.56
#